data_AF-A0A9P3CEW2-F1
#
_entry.id   AF-A0A9P3CEW2-F1
#
_cell.length_a   1.000
_cell.length_b   1.000
_cell.length_c   1.000
_cell.angle_alpha   90.00
_cell.angle_beta   90.00
_cell.angle_gamma   90.00
#
_symmetry.space_group_name_H-M   'P 1'
#
loop_
_entity.id
_entity.type
_entity.pdbx_description
1 polymer ?
#
loop_
_entity_poly.entity_id
_entity_poly.type
_entity_poly.pdbx_seq_one_letter_code
_entity_poly.pdbx_strand_id
1 'polypeptide(L)'
;MSPPGTIPAHHSGNTRKHPLRGPTGYKCHGKQILPRLDLVRAGRPVFLDVEGIELTDLSSVLMKGVGRVSVVNEKDEIVLDTFVSYPSDVSHRPGWYKSGVGWKDIRPDNFARPIGVVLHELKAIFDKAGTVVGHALENEQQYLRGLPWSHWHLRDTQRFSGFAQYAGNPEHPRPGLKVLALSVAGIKIQEKVHCSVQDARATRRIYSMHSDGIEKEQSEAVFQAKLLYTNFPREYNPATDPTAKYLVVADLTEQMASLGIEPPALSSSMPVGEANEGTDEIEAKL
;
A
#
# COMPACT_ATOMS: atom_id res chain seq x y z
N MET A 1 3.24 -48.27 -15.83
CA MET A 1 3.84 -47.51 -14.71
C MET A 1 4.95 -46.66 -15.30
N SER A 2 4.74 -45.36 -15.41
CA SER A 2 5.72 -44.40 -15.94
C SER A 2 6.45 -43.71 -14.78
N PRO A 3 7.76 -43.44 -14.88
CA PRO A 3 8.52 -42.88 -13.77
C PRO A 3 8.17 -41.39 -13.54
N PRO A 4 8.39 -40.85 -12.32
CA PRO A 4 8.03 -39.47 -11.98
C PRO A 4 8.93 -38.46 -12.70
N GLY A 5 8.29 -37.42 -13.23
CA GLY A 5 8.86 -36.43 -14.13
C GLY A 5 10.03 -35.62 -13.55
N THR A 6 11.03 -35.47 -14.39
CA THR A 6 12.18 -34.58 -14.27
C THR A 6 11.74 -33.12 -14.21
N ILE A 7 12.26 -32.35 -13.26
CA ILE A 7 12.10 -30.88 -13.20
C ILE A 7 12.83 -30.27 -14.41
N PRO A 8 12.19 -29.45 -15.27
CA PRO A 8 12.88 -28.85 -16.40
C PRO A 8 13.85 -27.76 -15.93
N ALA A 9 15.10 -27.87 -16.40
CA ALA A 9 16.17 -26.92 -16.13
C ALA A 9 15.88 -25.51 -16.67
N HIS A 10 16.33 -24.50 -15.90
CA HIS A 10 16.36 -23.10 -16.27
C HIS A 10 16.99 -22.89 -17.65
N HIS A 11 16.17 -22.47 -18.63
CA HIS A 11 16.66 -21.94 -19.90
C HIS A 11 16.67 -20.41 -19.83
N SER A 12 17.88 -19.85 -19.85
CA SER A 12 18.13 -18.44 -20.16
C SER A 12 17.86 -18.20 -21.65
N GLY A 13 16.60 -17.89 -21.97
CA GLY A 13 16.17 -17.59 -23.33
C GLY A 13 15.32 -16.32 -23.34
N ASN A 14 15.72 -15.37 -24.18
CA ASN A 14 15.00 -14.15 -24.52
C ASN A 14 13.56 -14.48 -24.98
N THR A 15 12.57 -14.41 -24.07
CA THR A 15 11.16 -14.69 -24.40
C THR A 15 10.45 -13.40 -24.76
N ARG A 16 9.99 -13.32 -26.01
CA ARG A 16 9.00 -12.33 -26.43
C ARG A 16 7.82 -12.40 -25.44
N LYS A 17 7.51 -11.27 -24.81
CA LYS A 17 6.45 -11.09 -23.80
C LYS A 17 5.08 -11.45 -24.37
N HIS A 18 4.73 -12.73 -24.37
CA HIS A 18 3.34 -13.12 -24.53
C HIS A 18 2.58 -12.60 -23.30
N PRO A 19 1.44 -11.91 -23.47
CA PRO A 19 0.62 -11.55 -22.34
C PRO A 19 0.21 -12.82 -21.60
N LEU A 20 0.32 -12.80 -20.27
CA LEU A 20 -0.16 -13.87 -19.40
C LEU A 20 -1.68 -13.98 -19.62
N ARG A 21 -2.08 -14.90 -20.50
CA ARG A 21 -3.47 -15.21 -20.81
C ARG A 21 -3.90 -16.37 -19.92
N GLY A 22 -4.95 -16.14 -19.12
CA GLY A 22 -5.48 -17.14 -18.22
C GLY A 22 -6.17 -18.26 -19.00
N PRO A 23 -6.56 -19.36 -18.34
CA PRO A 23 -7.40 -20.41 -18.94
C PRO A 23 -8.71 -19.86 -19.52
N THR A 24 -9.17 -18.71 -19.03
CA THR A 24 -10.36 -17.98 -19.47
C THR A 24 -10.13 -17.09 -20.71
N GLY A 25 -8.91 -17.03 -21.24
CA GLY A 25 -8.50 -16.11 -22.30
C GLY A 25 -8.32 -14.66 -21.84
N TYR A 26 -8.59 -14.36 -20.56
CA TYR A 26 -8.41 -13.05 -19.96
C TYR A 26 -6.94 -12.63 -19.97
N LYS A 27 -6.69 -11.37 -20.34
CA LYS A 27 -5.36 -10.77 -20.38
C LYS A 27 -5.09 -10.10 -19.03
N CYS A 28 -4.23 -10.70 -18.22
CA CYS A 28 -3.81 -10.08 -16.97
C CYS A 28 -3.11 -8.74 -17.24
N HIS A 29 -3.48 -7.70 -16.47
CA HIS A 29 -2.84 -6.38 -16.55
C HIS A 29 -1.58 -6.27 -15.66
N GLY A 30 -1.35 -7.25 -14.78
CA GLY A 30 -0.12 -7.38 -13.99
C GLY A 30 1.05 -7.77 -14.90
N LYS A 31 2.14 -7.01 -14.81
CA LYS A 31 3.29 -7.12 -15.72
C LYS A 31 4.42 -7.99 -15.17
N GLN A 32 4.47 -8.21 -13.86
CA GLN A 32 5.51 -8.99 -13.18
C GLN A 32 4.90 -9.72 -11.98
N ILE A 33 4.18 -10.81 -12.25
CA ILE A 33 3.35 -11.51 -11.26
C ILE A 33 4.18 -12.15 -10.13
N LEU A 34 5.36 -12.68 -10.47
CA LEU A 34 6.30 -13.22 -9.50
C LEU A 34 7.39 -12.18 -9.19
N PRO A 35 7.86 -12.08 -7.94
CA PRO A 35 8.86 -11.09 -7.57
C PRO A 35 10.21 -11.37 -8.23
N ARG A 36 10.85 -10.31 -8.73
CA ARG A 36 12.23 -10.33 -9.28
C ARG A 36 13.22 -9.82 -8.24
N LEU A 37 13.50 -10.65 -7.23
CA LEU A 37 14.46 -10.30 -6.16
C LEU A 37 15.87 -10.02 -6.70
N ASP A 38 16.23 -10.55 -7.87
CA ASP A 38 17.48 -10.24 -8.57
C ASP A 38 17.59 -8.77 -8.98
N LEU A 39 16.46 -8.08 -9.17
CA LEU A 39 16.41 -6.64 -9.48
C LEU A 39 16.48 -5.74 -8.23
N VAL A 40 16.36 -6.32 -7.04
CA VAL A 40 16.43 -5.60 -5.76
C VAL A 40 17.87 -5.61 -5.27
N ARG A 41 18.42 -4.42 -5.03
CA ARG A 41 19.78 -4.23 -4.51
C ARG A 41 19.72 -3.88 -3.02
N ALA A 42 20.56 -4.54 -2.23
CA ALA A 42 20.63 -4.27 -0.80
C ALA A 42 21.00 -2.80 -0.51
N GLY A 43 20.27 -2.18 0.42
CA GLY A 43 20.45 -0.78 0.79
C GLY A 43 20.03 0.24 -0.27
N ARG A 44 19.34 -0.19 -1.34
CA ARG A 44 18.75 0.72 -2.33
C ARG A 44 17.24 0.75 -2.17
N PRO A 45 16.61 1.94 -2.24
CA PRO A 45 15.18 2.06 -2.03
C PRO A 45 14.39 1.33 -3.13
N VAL A 46 13.25 0.79 -2.72
CA VAL A 46 12.18 0.37 -3.64
C VAL A 46 10.99 1.32 -3.50
N PHE A 47 10.20 1.40 -4.56
CA PHE A 47 9.10 2.35 -4.67
C PHE A 47 7.79 1.59 -4.82
N LEU A 48 6.87 1.83 -3.89
CA LEU A 48 5.62 1.12 -3.73
C LEU A 48 4.45 1.99 -4.14
N ASP A 49 3.46 1.37 -4.78
CA ASP A 49 2.11 1.92 -4.90
C ASP A 49 1.06 0.78 -4.90
N VAL A 50 -0.13 1.08 -4.37
CA VAL A 50 -1.22 0.11 -4.15
C VAL A 50 -2.54 0.66 -4.68
N GLU A 51 -3.25 -0.16 -5.46
CA GLU A 51 -4.65 0.07 -5.78
C GLU A 51 -5.55 -0.73 -4.85
N GLY A 52 -6.56 -0.06 -4.29
CA GLY A 52 -7.45 -0.61 -3.29
C GLY A 52 -8.66 -1.38 -3.83
N ILE A 53 -9.16 -2.26 -2.99
CA ILE A 53 -10.49 -2.86 -3.04
C ILE A 53 -11.20 -2.62 -1.69
N GLU A 54 -12.48 -2.98 -1.64
CA GLU A 54 -13.28 -2.96 -0.41
C GLU A 54 -13.38 -4.38 0.13
N LEU A 55 -12.98 -4.56 1.38
CA LEU A 55 -13.25 -5.75 2.18
C LEU A 55 -14.41 -5.46 3.12
N THR A 56 -15.11 -6.51 3.53
CA THR A 56 -16.04 -6.44 4.66
C THR A 56 -15.50 -7.28 5.79
N ASP A 57 -15.35 -6.66 6.95
CA ASP A 57 -14.85 -7.34 8.15
C ASP A 57 -15.91 -8.30 8.73
N LEU A 58 -15.55 -9.08 9.75
CA LEU A 58 -16.47 -10.04 10.39
C LEU A 58 -17.64 -9.37 11.12
N SER A 59 -17.54 -8.07 11.40
CA SER A 59 -18.59 -7.22 11.99
C SER A 59 -19.44 -6.51 10.93
N SER A 60 -19.28 -6.85 9.65
CA SER A 60 -19.96 -6.23 8.51
C SER A 60 -19.59 -4.77 8.25
N VAL A 61 -18.42 -4.32 8.72
CA VAL A 61 -17.89 -2.98 8.47
C VAL A 61 -16.99 -2.99 7.23
N LEU A 62 -17.10 -1.97 6.39
CA LEU A 62 -16.23 -1.82 5.23
C LEU A 62 -14.82 -1.42 5.67
N MET A 63 -13.84 -2.11 5.13
CA MET A 63 -12.42 -1.78 5.34
C MET A 63 -11.65 -1.84 4.03
N LYS A 64 -10.47 -1.20 4.02
CA LYS A 64 -9.58 -1.19 2.87
C LYS A 64 -8.91 -2.56 2.66
N GLY A 65 -8.80 -3.02 1.42
CA GLY A 65 -7.98 -4.19 1.04
C GLY A 65 -7.13 -3.89 -0.18
N VAL A 66 -6.05 -4.65 -0.39
CA VAL A 66 -5.20 -4.52 -1.58
C VAL A 66 -5.84 -5.26 -2.77
N GLY A 67 -6.02 -4.55 -3.88
CA GLY A 67 -6.45 -5.14 -5.16
C GLY A 67 -5.30 -5.42 -6.10
N ARG A 68 -4.35 -4.48 -6.18
CA ARG A 68 -3.14 -4.56 -7.00
C ARG A 68 -2.00 -3.89 -6.25
N VAL A 69 -0.83 -4.50 -6.28
CA VAL A 69 0.38 -3.92 -5.70
C VAL A 69 1.49 -3.90 -6.75
N SER A 70 2.19 -2.77 -6.83
CA SER A 70 3.36 -2.61 -7.69
C SER A 70 4.56 -2.14 -6.89
N VAL A 71 5.71 -2.74 -7.17
CA VAL A 71 7.02 -2.33 -6.66
C VAL A 71 7.97 -2.12 -7.84
N VAL A 72 8.64 -0.98 -7.88
CA VAL A 72 9.73 -0.71 -8.82
C VAL A 72 11.03 -0.43 -8.07
N ASN A 73 12.17 -0.74 -8.69
CA ASN A 73 13.49 -0.45 -8.14
C ASN A 73 13.98 0.97 -8.50
N GLU A 74 15.21 1.29 -8.12
CA GLU A 74 15.88 2.56 -8.42
C GLU A 74 16.25 2.75 -9.90
N LYS A 75 15.81 1.88 -10.79
CA LYS A 75 16.00 1.95 -12.25
C LYS A 75 14.67 1.91 -13.02
N ASP A 76 13.53 2.09 -12.34
CA ASP A 76 12.18 1.97 -12.91
C ASP A 76 11.83 0.56 -13.41
N GLU A 77 12.63 -0.44 -13.05
CA GLU A 77 12.37 -1.84 -13.38
C GLU A 77 11.30 -2.38 -12.43
N ILE A 78 10.33 -3.11 -12.98
CA ILE A 78 9.22 -3.67 -12.20
C ILE A 78 9.75 -4.89 -11.45
N VAL A 79 9.80 -4.79 -10.12
CA VAL A 79 10.18 -5.89 -9.23
C VAL A 79 8.98 -6.81 -9.01
N LEU A 80 7.80 -6.23 -8.79
CA LEU A 80 6.53 -6.91 -8.60
C LEU A 80 5.41 -6.04 -9.19
N ASP A 81 4.46 -6.64 -9.89
CA ASP A 81 3.21 -6.02 -10.33
C ASP A 81 2.17 -7.12 -10.48
N THR A 82 1.34 -7.29 -9.44
CA THR A 82 0.36 -8.36 -9.35
C THR A 82 -0.97 -7.87 -8.78
N PHE A 83 -2.05 -8.51 -9.22
CA PHE A 83 -3.33 -8.45 -8.54
C PHE A 83 -3.39 -9.44 -7.39
N VAL A 84 -4.29 -9.17 -6.45
CA VAL A 84 -4.46 -9.96 -5.23
C VAL A 84 -5.83 -10.61 -5.21
N SER A 85 -5.85 -11.90 -4.87
CA SER A 85 -7.07 -12.66 -4.61
C SER A 85 -7.21 -12.94 -3.13
N TYR A 86 -8.46 -12.96 -2.68
CA TYR A 86 -8.83 -13.37 -1.33
C TYR A 86 -9.53 -14.73 -1.38
N PRO A 87 -9.45 -15.53 -0.30
CA PRO A 87 -10.21 -16.77 -0.22
C PRO A 87 -11.71 -16.50 -0.14
N SER A 88 -12.51 -17.51 -0.45
CA SER A 88 -13.97 -17.38 -0.62
C SER A 88 -14.73 -17.00 0.65
N ASP A 89 -14.12 -17.23 1.82
CA ASP A 89 -14.66 -16.84 3.14
C ASP A 89 -14.47 -15.35 3.45
N VAL A 90 -13.64 -14.64 2.68
CA VAL A 90 -13.42 -13.19 2.83
C VAL A 90 -14.31 -12.44 1.85
N SER A 91 -15.28 -11.69 2.37
CA SER A 91 -16.13 -10.83 1.55
C SER A 91 -15.33 -9.63 1.01
N HIS A 92 -15.32 -9.48 -0.31
CA HIS A 92 -14.54 -8.44 -0.98
C HIS A 92 -15.14 -8.06 -2.34
N ARG A 93 -14.88 -6.82 -2.77
CA ARG A 93 -15.28 -6.31 -4.10
C ARG A 93 -14.34 -5.23 -4.59
N PRO A 94 -14.19 -5.02 -5.92
CA PRO A 94 -13.56 -3.83 -6.46
C PRO A 94 -14.10 -2.55 -5.81
N GLY A 95 -13.21 -1.64 -5.47
CA GLY A 95 -13.58 -0.34 -4.89
C GLY A 95 -13.93 0.69 -5.96
N TRP A 96 -13.36 1.88 -5.81
CA TRP A 96 -13.56 3.00 -6.74
C TRP A 96 -13.14 2.64 -8.18
N TYR A 97 -14.00 2.94 -9.15
CA TYR A 97 -13.81 2.54 -10.55
C TYR A 97 -12.51 3.03 -11.21
N LYS A 98 -11.90 4.13 -10.73
CA LYS A 98 -10.60 4.59 -11.24
C LYS A 98 -9.39 3.89 -10.61
N SER A 99 -9.55 2.98 -9.65
CA SER A 99 -8.41 2.20 -9.12
C SER A 99 -7.78 1.26 -10.17
N GLY A 100 -8.47 1.04 -11.29
CA GLY A 100 -7.97 0.13 -12.33
C GLY A 100 -8.02 -1.35 -11.91
N VAL A 101 -8.71 -1.68 -10.81
CA VAL A 101 -8.95 -3.06 -10.35
C VAL A 101 -10.40 -3.43 -10.64
N GLY A 102 -10.63 -4.44 -11.48
CA GLY A 102 -11.95 -4.98 -11.78
C GLY A 102 -12.19 -6.36 -11.18
N TRP A 103 -13.45 -6.82 -11.24
CA TRP A 103 -13.85 -8.16 -10.76
C TRP A 103 -13.06 -9.30 -11.38
N LYS A 104 -12.66 -9.16 -12.65
CA LYS A 104 -11.85 -10.18 -13.34
C LYS A 104 -10.40 -10.16 -12.87
N ASP A 105 -9.87 -8.99 -12.52
CA ASP A 105 -8.47 -8.84 -12.15
C ASP A 105 -8.12 -9.55 -10.83
N ILE A 106 -9.06 -9.64 -9.88
CA ILE A 106 -8.87 -10.21 -8.54
C ILE A 106 -9.14 -11.72 -8.46
N ARG A 107 -9.37 -12.40 -9.59
CA ARG A 107 -9.63 -13.84 -9.61
C ARG A 107 -8.35 -14.66 -9.73
N PRO A 108 -8.20 -15.76 -8.96
CA PRO A 108 -7.04 -16.65 -9.07
C PRO A 108 -6.80 -17.22 -10.48
N ASP A 109 -7.87 -17.55 -11.21
CA ASP A 109 -7.77 -18.06 -12.60
C ASP A 109 -7.41 -16.99 -13.64
N ASN A 110 -7.36 -15.73 -13.23
CA ASN A 110 -6.84 -14.59 -13.99
C ASN A 110 -5.48 -14.12 -13.44
N PHE A 111 -4.77 -15.01 -12.75
CA PHE A 111 -3.44 -14.83 -12.14
C PHE A 111 -3.38 -13.87 -10.95
N ALA A 112 -4.51 -13.50 -10.34
CA ALA A 112 -4.47 -12.87 -9.04
C ALA A 112 -3.80 -13.81 -8.03
N ARG A 113 -2.93 -13.26 -7.19
CA ARG A 113 -2.11 -14.01 -6.25
C ARG A 113 -2.77 -14.01 -4.86
N PRO A 114 -2.75 -15.12 -4.11
CA PRO A 114 -3.30 -15.16 -2.76
C PRO A 114 -2.64 -14.11 -1.84
N ILE A 115 -3.44 -13.37 -1.07
CA ILE A 115 -2.97 -12.28 -0.19
C ILE A 115 -1.77 -12.68 0.68
N GLY A 116 -1.81 -13.83 1.37
CA GLY A 116 -0.71 -14.27 2.23
C GLY A 116 0.61 -14.50 1.49
N VAL A 117 0.54 -14.96 0.23
CA VAL A 117 1.73 -15.12 -0.62
C VAL A 117 2.29 -13.76 -0.99
N VAL A 118 1.43 -12.82 -1.39
CA VAL A 118 1.84 -11.45 -1.78
C VAL A 118 2.47 -10.72 -0.60
N LEU A 119 1.91 -10.83 0.61
CA LEU A 119 2.48 -10.22 1.81
C LEU A 119 3.88 -10.78 2.13
N HIS A 120 4.07 -12.10 2.00
CA HIS A 120 5.39 -12.71 2.22
C HIS A 120 6.41 -12.30 1.14
N GLU A 121 5.99 -12.20 -0.12
CA GLU A 121 6.84 -11.74 -1.23
C GLU A 121 7.23 -10.26 -1.07
N LEU A 122 6.30 -9.40 -0.66
CA LEU A 122 6.56 -7.99 -0.34
C LEU A 122 7.55 -7.86 0.82
N LYS A 123 7.36 -8.63 1.91
CA LYS A 123 8.29 -8.68 3.03
C LYS A 123 9.71 -9.02 2.55
N ALA A 124 9.87 -10.05 1.72
CA ALA A 124 11.19 -10.43 1.19
C ALA A 124 11.83 -9.33 0.34
N ILE A 125 11.04 -8.59 -0.46
CA ILE A 125 11.51 -7.45 -1.24
C ILE A 125 11.98 -6.32 -0.30
N PHE A 126 11.18 -5.99 0.70
CA PHE A 126 11.45 -4.89 1.63
C PHE A 126 12.61 -5.18 2.57
N ASP A 127 12.72 -6.42 3.08
CA ASP A 127 13.85 -6.87 3.88
C ASP A 127 15.17 -6.75 3.10
N LYS A 128 15.15 -7.09 1.79
CA LYS A 128 16.33 -6.94 0.95
C LYS A 128 16.64 -5.47 0.66
N ALA A 129 15.65 -4.63 0.41
CA ALA A 129 15.84 -3.22 0.07
C ALA A 129 16.28 -2.37 1.28
N GLY A 130 15.67 -2.59 2.44
CA GLY A 130 15.83 -1.82 3.68
C GLY A 130 15.07 -0.48 3.70
N THR A 131 14.80 0.12 2.53
CA THR A 131 14.05 1.38 2.40
C THR A 131 12.87 1.24 1.45
N VAL A 132 11.69 1.65 1.90
CA VAL A 132 10.45 1.67 1.12
C VAL A 132 9.99 3.11 0.95
N VAL A 133 9.85 3.53 -0.30
CA VAL A 133 9.38 4.87 -0.66
C VAL A 133 7.98 4.78 -1.24
N GLY A 134 7.08 5.64 -0.79
CA GLY A 134 5.70 5.73 -1.30
C GLY A 134 5.20 7.17 -1.38
N HIS A 135 3.93 7.30 -1.69
CA HIS A 135 3.21 8.58 -1.68
C HIS A 135 1.92 8.41 -0.88
N ALA A 136 1.85 9.04 0.29
CA ALA A 136 0.79 8.85 1.29
C ALA A 136 0.80 7.46 1.96
N LEU A 137 1.98 7.02 2.43
CA LEU A 137 2.27 5.66 2.95
C LEU A 137 1.31 5.18 4.06
N GLU A 138 0.58 6.07 4.72
CA GLU A 138 -0.49 5.71 5.65
C GLU A 138 -1.62 4.90 4.97
N ASN A 139 -1.89 5.16 3.69
CA ASN A 139 -2.87 4.40 2.92
C ASN A 139 -2.33 3.02 2.54
N GLU A 140 -1.09 2.94 2.06
CA GLU A 140 -0.43 1.67 1.73
C GLU A 140 -0.36 0.76 2.96
N GLN A 141 -0.05 1.32 4.14
CA GLN A 141 -0.08 0.61 5.42
C GLN A 141 -1.47 0.05 5.74
N GLN A 142 -2.55 0.80 5.48
CA GLN A 142 -3.91 0.31 5.66
C GLN A 142 -4.31 -0.78 4.66
N TYR A 143 -3.79 -0.76 3.43
CA TYR A 143 -4.05 -1.82 2.46
C TYR A 143 -3.24 -3.10 2.73
N LEU A 144 -2.05 -2.95 3.31
CA LEU A 144 -1.08 -4.01 3.55
C LEU A 144 -0.77 -4.15 5.05
N ARG A 145 -1.82 -4.22 5.89
CA ARG A 145 -1.70 -4.29 7.36
C ARG A 145 -0.87 -5.47 7.88
N GLY A 146 -0.73 -6.51 7.06
CA GLY A 146 0.04 -7.72 7.37
C GLY A 146 1.54 -7.57 7.27
N LEU A 147 2.06 -6.38 6.97
CA LEU A 147 3.48 -6.12 6.89
C LEU A 147 3.99 -5.46 8.18
N PRO A 148 5.17 -5.87 8.69
CA PRO A 148 5.80 -5.23 9.84
C PRO A 148 6.53 -3.94 9.42
N TRP A 149 5.76 -2.89 9.12
CA TRP A 149 6.25 -1.63 8.54
C TRP A 149 7.37 -0.93 9.32
N SER A 150 7.41 -1.12 10.64
CA SER A 150 8.45 -0.68 11.57
C SER A 150 9.84 -1.26 11.30
N HIS A 151 9.95 -2.35 10.52
CA HIS A 151 11.23 -3.00 10.22
C HIS A 151 12.05 -2.30 9.14
N TRP A 152 11.44 -1.36 8.41
CA TRP A 152 12.06 -0.73 7.26
C TRP A 152 12.08 0.78 7.40
N HIS A 153 13.02 1.42 6.71
CA HIS A 153 13.04 2.87 6.60
C HIS A 153 11.99 3.32 5.59
N LEU A 154 11.04 4.14 6.04
CA LEU A 154 9.96 4.64 5.22
C LEU A 154 10.26 6.05 4.72
N ARG A 155 9.94 6.33 3.46
CA ARG A 155 9.98 7.68 2.88
C ARG A 155 8.66 7.98 2.21
N ASP A 156 8.00 9.04 2.66
CA ASP A 156 6.72 9.48 2.10
C ASP A 156 6.91 10.79 1.35
N THR A 157 6.84 10.70 0.02
CA THR A 157 6.96 11.88 -0.85
C THR A 157 5.86 12.90 -0.61
N GLN A 158 4.68 12.51 -0.12
CA GLN A 158 3.59 13.46 0.18
C GLN A 158 3.92 14.37 1.38
N ARG A 159 4.75 13.89 2.30
CA ARG A 159 5.07 14.56 3.57
C ARG A 159 6.32 15.43 3.51
N PHE A 160 7.01 15.46 2.38
CA PHE A 160 8.19 16.30 2.22
C PHE A 160 7.81 17.78 2.28
N SER A 161 8.42 18.54 3.20
CA SER A 161 8.01 19.92 3.50
C SER A 161 8.13 20.84 2.29
N GLY A 162 9.11 20.59 1.41
CA GLY A 162 9.33 21.35 0.18
C GLY A 162 8.17 21.28 -0.83
N PHE A 163 7.23 20.35 -0.66
CA PHE A 163 6.05 20.23 -1.49
C PHE A 163 4.79 20.90 -0.93
N ALA A 164 4.86 21.51 0.26
CA ALA A 164 3.70 22.17 0.89
C ALA A 164 3.04 23.22 -0.01
N GLN A 165 3.85 23.94 -0.82
CA GLN A 165 3.39 24.93 -1.79
C GLN A 165 2.47 24.38 -2.89
N TYR A 166 2.46 23.06 -3.12
CA TYR A 166 1.59 22.41 -4.11
C TYR A 166 0.28 21.89 -3.51
N ALA A 167 0.09 22.01 -2.19
CA ALA A 167 -1.12 21.53 -1.54
C ALA A 167 -2.30 22.48 -1.75
N GLY A 168 -3.50 21.92 -1.93
CA GLY A 168 -4.73 22.71 -2.01
C GLY A 168 -5.19 23.27 -0.66
N ASN A 169 -4.69 22.72 0.46
CA ASN A 169 -4.97 23.20 1.81
C ASN A 169 -3.64 23.49 2.55
N PRO A 170 -3.35 24.76 2.89
CA PRO A 170 -2.15 25.14 3.64
C PRO A 170 -2.09 24.58 5.07
N GLU A 171 -3.23 24.34 5.72
CA GLU A 171 -3.29 23.79 7.09
C GLU A 171 -2.92 22.29 7.12
N HIS A 172 -3.14 21.61 6.00
CA HIS A 172 -2.84 20.20 5.82
C HIS A 172 -2.10 19.98 4.49
N PRO A 173 -0.80 20.31 4.43
CA PRO A 173 -0.04 20.34 3.18
C PRO A 173 0.24 18.92 2.65
N ARG A 174 -0.77 18.31 2.02
CA ARG A 174 -0.73 16.95 1.44
C ARG A 174 -1.11 16.99 -0.04
N PRO A 175 -0.20 17.44 -0.91
CA PRO A 175 -0.45 17.47 -2.35
C PRO A 175 -0.61 16.04 -2.89
N GLY A 176 -1.58 15.83 -3.78
CA GLY A 176 -1.78 14.53 -4.41
C GLY A 176 -0.68 14.19 -5.42
N LEU A 177 -0.44 12.89 -5.65
CA LEU A 177 0.60 12.41 -6.56
C LEU A 177 0.46 13.01 -7.97
N LYS A 178 -0.76 13.10 -8.50
CA LYS A 178 -1.02 13.72 -9.81
C LYS A 178 -0.53 15.16 -9.91
N VAL A 179 -0.67 15.93 -8.83
CA VAL A 179 -0.21 17.33 -8.77
C VAL A 179 1.31 17.37 -8.76
N LEU A 180 1.97 16.59 -7.91
CA LEU A 180 3.44 16.56 -7.86
C LEU A 180 4.05 15.99 -9.14
N ALA A 181 3.45 14.95 -9.71
CA ALA A 181 3.90 14.36 -10.96
C ALA A 181 3.94 15.40 -12.09
N LEU A 182 2.91 16.26 -12.17
CA LEU A 182 2.87 17.33 -13.15
C LEU A 182 3.80 18.50 -12.80
N SER A 183 3.66 19.05 -11.59
CA SER A 183 4.30 20.31 -11.20
C SER A 183 5.80 20.16 -10.89
N VAL A 184 6.22 18.99 -10.38
CA VAL A 184 7.61 18.73 -10.00
C VAL A 184 8.31 17.88 -11.07
N ALA A 185 7.70 16.79 -11.50
CA ALA A 185 8.33 15.84 -12.42
C ALA A 185 8.00 16.08 -13.91
N GLY A 186 7.07 16.99 -14.24
CA GLY A 186 6.70 17.31 -15.62
C GLY A 186 5.98 16.19 -16.37
N ILE A 187 5.39 15.22 -15.66
CA ILE A 187 4.74 14.04 -16.24
C ILE A 187 3.24 14.00 -15.91
N LYS A 188 2.43 13.56 -16.87
CA LYS A 188 0.99 13.34 -16.68
C LYS A 188 0.74 11.87 -16.34
N ILE A 189 0.02 11.65 -15.25
CA ILE A 189 -0.39 10.33 -14.76
C ILE A 189 -1.88 10.35 -14.43
N GLN A 190 -2.49 9.17 -14.24
CA GLN A 190 -3.90 9.05 -13.80
C GLN A 190 -4.89 9.81 -14.73
N GLU A 191 -4.66 9.73 -16.04
CA GLU A 191 -5.48 10.46 -17.04
C GLU A 191 -6.86 9.81 -17.28
N LYS A 192 -6.97 8.49 -17.07
CA LYS A 192 -8.24 7.75 -17.22
C LYS A 192 -8.53 6.92 -15.97
N VAL A 193 -7.69 5.91 -15.76
CA VAL A 193 -7.65 5.05 -14.59
C VAL A 193 -6.26 5.10 -13.99
N HIS A 194 -6.16 4.80 -12.70
CA HIS A 194 -4.90 4.67 -12.01
C HIS A 194 -4.19 3.39 -12.43
N CYS A 195 -2.89 3.38 -12.22
CA CYS A 195 -2.04 2.26 -12.55
C CYS A 195 -0.86 2.30 -11.59
N SER A 196 -0.87 1.41 -10.59
CA SER A 196 0.17 1.41 -9.57
C SER A 196 1.61 1.33 -10.10
N VAL A 197 1.85 0.74 -11.28
CA VAL A 197 3.19 0.81 -11.91
C VAL A 197 3.55 2.24 -12.36
N GLN A 198 2.59 2.96 -12.94
CA GLN A 198 2.82 4.36 -13.35
C GLN A 198 3.04 5.23 -12.11
N ASP A 199 2.26 5.01 -11.07
CA ASP A 199 2.26 5.82 -9.86
C ASP A 199 3.52 5.56 -9.02
N ALA A 200 3.94 4.29 -8.84
CA ALA A 200 5.23 3.95 -8.23
C ALA A 200 6.43 4.58 -8.96
N ARG A 201 6.39 4.64 -10.30
CA ARG A 201 7.44 5.31 -11.11
C ARG A 201 7.41 6.82 -10.97
N ALA A 202 6.22 7.42 -10.88
CA ALA A 202 6.09 8.86 -10.62
C ALA A 202 6.65 9.21 -9.24
N THR A 203 6.29 8.44 -8.21
CA THR A 203 6.86 8.54 -6.86
C THR A 203 8.38 8.43 -6.89
N ARG A 204 8.91 7.43 -7.61
CA ARG A 204 10.36 7.24 -7.79
C ARG A 204 11.04 8.43 -8.46
N ARG A 205 10.42 9.01 -9.48
CA ARG A 205 10.95 10.18 -10.18
C ARG A 205 10.98 11.41 -9.27
N ILE A 206 9.88 11.67 -8.55
CA ILE A 206 9.77 12.76 -7.59
C ILE A 206 10.83 12.62 -6.49
N TYR A 207 10.93 11.43 -5.88
CA TYR A 207 11.92 11.14 -4.86
C TYR A 207 13.34 11.38 -5.39
N SER A 208 13.67 10.89 -6.60
CA SER A 208 15.00 11.08 -7.17
C SER A 208 15.38 12.53 -7.44
N MET A 209 14.42 13.44 -7.62
CA MET A 209 14.68 14.87 -7.83
C MET A 209 14.88 15.62 -6.52
N HIS A 210 14.38 15.07 -5.41
CA HIS A 210 14.37 15.72 -4.09
C HIS A 210 14.96 14.82 -2.99
N SER A 211 15.78 13.84 -3.36
CA SER A 211 16.24 12.79 -2.44
C SER A 211 16.99 13.38 -1.25
N ASP A 212 17.85 14.37 -1.48
CA ASP A 212 18.68 14.94 -0.43
C ASP A 212 17.83 15.64 0.65
N GLY A 213 16.77 16.34 0.23
CA GLY A 213 15.82 16.98 1.15
C GLY A 213 14.95 15.97 1.88
N ILE A 214 14.42 14.98 1.14
CA ILE A 214 13.59 13.91 1.70
C ILE A 214 14.39 13.10 2.72
N GLU A 215 15.60 12.67 2.39
CA GLU A 215 16.45 11.92 3.32
C GLU A 215 16.76 12.74 4.56
N LYS A 216 17.15 14.01 4.41
CA LYS A 216 17.44 14.90 5.55
C LYS A 216 16.25 15.07 6.50
N GLU A 217 15.03 15.16 5.98
CA GLU A 217 13.83 15.34 6.80
C GLU A 217 13.33 14.03 7.40
N GLN A 218 13.49 12.92 6.68
CA GLN A 218 12.75 11.69 6.96
C GLN A 218 13.61 10.54 7.48
N SER A 219 14.95 10.68 7.51
CA SER A 219 15.83 9.68 8.12
C SER A 219 15.73 9.62 9.65
N GLU A 220 15.21 10.67 10.28
CA GLU A 220 15.09 10.78 11.73
C GLU A 220 14.08 9.79 12.33
N ALA A 221 14.41 9.18 13.47
CA ALA A 221 13.55 8.22 14.16
C ALA A 221 12.17 8.81 14.52
N VAL A 222 12.13 10.10 14.87
CA VAL A 222 10.88 10.83 15.16
C VAL A 222 9.97 10.90 13.94
N PHE A 223 10.52 11.09 12.74
CA PHE A 223 9.73 11.08 11.51
C PHE A 223 9.20 9.68 11.22
N GLN A 224 10.05 8.66 11.36
CA GLN A 224 9.65 7.26 11.20
C GLN A 224 8.49 6.90 12.14
N ALA A 225 8.58 7.26 13.42
CA ALA A 225 7.50 7.04 14.38
C ALA A 225 6.19 7.76 14.00
N LYS A 226 6.26 8.95 13.38
CA LYS A 226 5.08 9.70 12.90
C LYS A 226 4.50 9.15 11.59
N LEU A 227 5.31 8.47 10.79
CA LEU A 227 4.92 7.92 9.49
C LEU A 227 4.41 6.48 9.62
N LEU A 228 4.96 5.73 10.57
CA LEU A 228 4.34 4.52 11.04
C LEU A 228 2.94 4.89 11.48
N TYR A 229 1.99 4.16 10.93
CA TYR A 229 0.60 4.26 11.30
C TYR A 229 0.46 3.63 12.69
N THR A 230 0.97 4.32 13.73
CA THR A 230 0.99 3.87 15.13
C THR A 230 -0.40 3.74 15.70
N ASN A 231 -1.36 4.42 15.07
CA ASN A 231 -2.77 4.20 15.24
C ASN A 231 -3.27 3.62 13.92
N PHE A 232 -3.24 2.29 13.77
CA PHE A 232 -4.42 1.65 13.18
C PHE A 232 -5.65 2.39 13.72
N PRO A 233 -6.70 2.69 12.92
CA PRO A 233 -7.81 3.51 13.42
C PRO A 233 -8.15 3.04 14.83
N ARG A 234 -8.47 3.93 15.78
CA ARG A 234 -8.78 3.52 17.18
C ARG A 234 -9.80 2.35 17.26
N GLU A 235 -10.45 2.05 16.13
CA GLU A 235 -11.41 1.00 15.81
C GLU A 235 -10.86 -0.24 15.07
N TYR A 236 -9.58 -0.32 14.66
CA TYR A 236 -9.03 -1.51 14.02
C TYR A 236 -8.94 -2.64 15.03
N ASN A 237 -9.74 -3.65 14.80
CA ASN A 237 -9.78 -4.84 15.62
C ASN A 237 -9.26 -6.03 14.80
N PRO A 238 -8.06 -6.56 15.08
CA PRO A 238 -7.56 -7.77 14.41
C PRO A 238 -8.51 -8.96 14.53
N ALA A 239 -9.35 -9.01 15.58
CA ALA A 239 -10.33 -10.08 15.75
C ALA A 239 -11.47 -10.02 14.72
N THR A 240 -11.72 -8.84 14.11
CA THR A 240 -12.74 -8.67 13.07
C THR A 240 -12.15 -8.62 11.67
N ASP A 241 -10.84 -8.41 11.51
CA ASP A 241 -10.18 -8.44 10.20
C ASP A 241 -10.09 -9.89 9.64
N PRO A 242 -10.79 -10.21 8.54
CA PRO A 242 -10.82 -11.56 7.97
C PRO A 242 -9.47 -11.98 7.35
N THR A 243 -8.54 -11.03 7.22
CA THR A 243 -7.19 -11.22 6.70
C THR A 243 -6.14 -11.34 7.80
N ALA A 244 -6.52 -11.24 9.08
CA ALA A 244 -5.60 -11.30 10.22
C ALA A 244 -4.73 -12.58 10.26
N LYS A 245 -5.26 -13.70 9.73
CA LYS A 245 -4.52 -14.97 9.59
C LYS A 245 -3.35 -14.93 8.60
N TYR A 246 -3.27 -13.90 7.75
CA TYR A 246 -2.22 -13.73 6.74
C TYR A 246 -1.16 -12.70 7.14
N LEU A 247 -1.30 -12.07 8.31
CA LEU A 247 -0.34 -11.09 8.78
C LEU A 247 1.01 -11.78 8.99
N VAL A 248 2.08 -11.19 8.47
CA VAL A 248 3.47 -11.67 8.60
C VAL A 248 4.14 -11.04 9.83
N VAL A 249 3.34 -10.52 10.75
CA VAL A 249 3.79 -9.72 11.88
C VAL A 249 4.12 -10.64 13.06
N ALA A 250 5.37 -10.58 13.53
CA ALA A 250 5.70 -10.95 14.90
C ALA A 250 5.37 -9.72 15.76
N ASP A 251 4.19 -9.76 16.38
CA ASP A 251 3.68 -8.86 17.44
C ASP A 251 4.07 -7.36 17.37
N LEU A 252 3.16 -6.53 16.84
CA LEU A 252 3.24 -5.06 16.89
C LEU A 252 3.45 -4.51 18.32
N THR A 253 3.01 -5.26 19.33
CA THR A 253 3.03 -4.87 20.75
C THR A 253 4.45 -4.88 21.33
N GLU A 254 5.28 -5.86 20.94
CA GLU A 254 6.67 -5.96 21.42
C GLU A 254 7.55 -4.83 20.86
N GLN A 255 7.23 -4.32 19.67
CA GLN A 255 8.02 -3.26 19.03
C GLN A 255 7.73 -1.86 19.56
N MET A 256 6.47 -1.56 19.88
CA MET A 256 6.12 -0.29 20.54
C MET A 256 6.83 -0.15 21.89
N ALA A 257 6.99 -1.27 22.61
CA ALA A 257 7.78 -1.33 23.84
C ALA A 257 9.29 -1.13 23.59
N SER A 258 9.84 -1.68 22.51
CA SER A 258 11.28 -1.57 22.18
C SER A 258 11.74 -0.15 21.77
N LEU A 259 10.82 0.72 21.34
CA LEU A 259 11.10 2.10 20.94
C LEU A 259 10.96 3.11 22.10
N GLY A 260 10.58 2.67 23.30
CA GLY A 260 10.46 3.54 24.49
C GLY A 260 9.38 4.62 24.37
N ILE A 261 8.40 4.44 23.49
CA ILE A 261 7.27 5.35 23.30
C ILE A 261 6.10 4.79 24.10
N GLU A 262 5.81 5.36 25.27
CA GLU A 262 4.55 5.04 25.95
C GLU A 262 3.36 5.52 25.11
N PRO A 263 2.29 4.69 24.96
CA PRO A 263 1.08 5.14 24.31
C PRO A 263 0.56 6.37 25.06
N PRO A 264 0.13 7.44 24.35
CA PRO A 264 -0.40 8.62 25.02
C PRO A 264 -1.57 8.18 25.90
N ALA A 265 -1.45 8.44 27.20
CA ALA A 265 -2.47 8.11 28.18
C ALA A 265 -3.83 8.59 27.67
N LEU A 266 -4.85 7.71 27.73
CA LEU A 266 -6.22 8.14 27.50
C LEU A 266 -6.48 9.32 28.44
N SER A 267 -6.67 10.51 27.86
CA SER A 267 -7.21 11.64 28.59
C SER A 267 -8.60 11.24 29.07
N SER A 268 -8.67 10.78 30.33
CA SER A 268 -9.90 10.57 31.07
C SER A 268 -10.39 11.92 31.58
N SER A 269 -10.94 12.74 30.68
CA SER A 269 -11.78 13.88 31.05
C SER A 269 -12.42 14.52 29.82
N MET A 270 -13.59 14.02 29.45
CA MET A 270 -14.62 14.88 28.86
C MET A 270 -15.72 15.01 29.91
N PRO A 271 -16.10 16.23 30.33
CA PRO A 271 -17.20 16.40 31.25
C PRO A 271 -18.49 15.95 30.56
N VAL A 272 -19.28 15.14 31.26
CA VAL A 272 -20.65 14.80 30.88
C VAL A 272 -21.46 16.08 30.96
N GLY A 273 -21.75 16.69 29.80
CA GLY A 273 -22.72 17.76 29.69
C GLY A 273 -24.12 17.19 29.86
N GLU A 274 -24.82 17.66 30.87
CA GLU A 274 -26.20 17.31 31.21
C GLU A 274 -27.14 17.53 30.01
N ALA A 275 -28.03 16.55 29.83
CA ALA A 275 -29.18 16.67 28.96
C ALA A 275 -30.12 17.75 29.51
N ASN A 276 -30.37 18.80 28.72
CA ASN A 276 -31.54 19.65 28.91
C ASN A 276 -32.56 19.31 27.83
N GLU A 277 -33.67 18.72 28.28
CA GLU A 277 -34.95 18.73 27.58
C GLU A 277 -35.40 20.20 27.39
N GLY A 278 -35.75 20.55 26.16
CA GLY A 278 -36.26 21.85 25.80
C GLY A 278 -36.82 21.81 24.39
N THR A 279 -38.14 21.81 24.32
CA THR A 279 -38.97 21.75 23.11
C THR A 279 -38.84 22.99 22.22
N ASP A 280 -39.34 22.81 21.00
CA ASP A 280 -39.94 23.80 20.10
C ASP A 280 -39.07 24.56 19.07
N GLU A 281 -39.52 24.35 17.82
CA GLU A 281 -39.56 25.29 16.70
C GLU A 281 -38.25 25.90 16.17
N ILE A 282 -37.92 25.57 14.91
CA ILE A 282 -38.01 26.49 13.78
C ILE A 282 -37.61 25.73 12.49
N GLU A 283 -38.62 25.48 11.64
CA GLU A 283 -38.45 25.43 10.20
C GLU A 283 -38.03 26.83 9.71
N ALA A 284 -36.96 26.93 8.90
CA ALA A 284 -36.91 27.72 7.67
C ALA A 284 -35.48 27.94 7.16
N LYS A 285 -35.29 27.64 5.86
CA LYS A 285 -34.30 28.21 4.92
C LYS A 285 -32.83 27.77 5.05
N LEU A 286 -32.48 26.68 4.37
CA LEU A 286 -31.73 26.65 3.09
C LEU A 286 -31.51 25.21 2.63
#